data_AF-A0A960GX87-F1
#
_entry.id   AF-A0A960GX87-F1
#
_cell.length_a   1.000
_cell.length_b   1.000
_cell.length_c   1.000
_cell.angle_alpha   90.00
_cell.angle_beta   90.00
_cell.angle_gamma   90.00
#
_symmetry.space_group_name_H-M   'P 1'
#
loop_
_entity.id
_entity.type
_entity.pdbx_description
1 polymer ?
#
loop_
_entity_poly.entity_id
_entity_poly.type
_entity_poly.pdbx_seq_one_letter_code
_entity_poly.pdbx_strand_id
1 'polypeptide(L)'
;MENFKPSLDWAHEFVPSMLWILKTYAITAVLSLLVLVLLAKFTVWGRQYWRITGDYFKGRKSIGVWAWVAVLLLFEIFVSKRAWC
;
A
#
# COMPACT_ATOMS: atom_id res chain seq x y z
N MET A 1 18.11 -36.35 -26.71
CA MET A 1 17.37 -36.05 -25.47
C MET A 1 17.23 -34.54 -25.44
N GLU A 2 16.01 -34.03 -25.64
CA GLU A 2 15.78 -32.59 -25.56
C GLU A 2 15.86 -32.16 -24.10
N ASN A 3 16.71 -31.18 -23.80
CA ASN A 3 16.89 -30.69 -22.44
C ASN A 3 15.69 -29.80 -22.07
N PHE A 4 15.02 -30.13 -20.96
CA PHE A 4 13.99 -29.25 -20.39
C PHE A 4 14.61 -27.89 -20.08
N LYS A 5 14.16 -26.85 -20.79
CA LYS A 5 14.45 -25.46 -20.45
C LYS A 5 13.28 -24.92 -19.63
N PRO A 6 13.48 -24.58 -18.35
CA PRO A 6 12.46 -23.89 -17.56
C PRO A 6 12.05 -22.60 -18.27
N SER A 7 10.76 -22.29 -18.30
CA SER A 7 10.24 -21.02 -18.84
C SER A 7 10.60 -19.80 -17.99
N LEU A 8 11.07 -20.03 -16.76
CA LEU A 8 11.29 -19.03 -15.73
C LEU A 8 12.53 -19.39 -14.90
N ASP A 9 13.42 -18.41 -14.66
CA ASP A 9 14.64 -18.62 -13.89
C ASP A 9 14.36 -18.42 -12.39
N TRP A 10 13.90 -19.48 -11.74
CA TRP A 10 13.54 -19.50 -10.32
C TRP A 10 14.65 -19.04 -9.37
N ALA A 11 15.92 -19.09 -9.77
CA ALA A 11 17.02 -18.62 -8.94
C ALA A 11 17.04 -17.08 -8.79
N HIS A 12 16.49 -16.36 -9.77
CA HIS A 12 16.50 -14.89 -9.81
C HIS A 12 15.14 -14.24 -9.54
N GLU A 13 14.06 -15.00 -9.36
CA GLU A 13 12.68 -14.48 -9.24
C GLU A 13 12.36 -13.72 -7.96
N PHE A 14 13.16 -13.89 -6.91
CA PHE A 14 12.90 -13.24 -5.61
C PHE A 14 12.93 -11.71 -5.70
N VAL A 15 13.95 -11.15 -6.38
CA VAL A 15 14.14 -9.70 -6.50
C VAL A 15 13.07 -9.05 -7.38
N PRO A 16 12.76 -9.57 -8.60
CA PRO A 16 11.66 -9.08 -9.42
C PRO A 16 10.31 -9.09 -8.70
N SER A 17 10.01 -10.19 -7.99
CA SER A 17 8.76 -10.32 -7.24
C SER A 17 8.65 -9.27 -6.13
N MET A 18 9.72 -9.04 -5.38
CA MET A 18 9.76 -8.03 -4.32
C MET A 18 9.60 -6.61 -4.89
N LEU A 19 10.26 -6.31 -6.01
CA LEU A 19 10.11 -5.02 -6.70
C LEU A 19 8.69 -4.81 -7.21
N TRP A 20 8.04 -5.86 -7.71
CA TRP A 20 6.65 -5.80 -8.15
C TRP A 20 5.70 -5.48 -6.99
N ILE A 21 5.88 -6.16 -5.85
CA ILE A 21 5.11 -5.88 -4.62
C ILE A 21 5.30 -4.43 -4.19
N LEU A 22 6.54 -3.94 -4.14
CA LEU A 22 6.84 -2.58 -3.71
C LEU A 22 6.22 -1.52 -4.64
N LYS A 23 6.25 -1.76 -5.96
CA LYS A 23 5.61 -0.87 -6.95
C LYS A 23 4.11 -0.82 -6.76
N THR A 24 3.45 -1.97 -6.68
CA THR A 24 1.99 -2.06 -6.48
C THR A 24 1.59 -1.40 -5.16
N TYR A 25 2.33 -1.66 -4.09
CA TYR A 25 2.15 -1.03 -2.79
C TYR A 25 2.22 0.50 -2.86
N ALA A 26 3.27 1.04 -3.50
CA ALA A 26 3.45 2.48 -3.63
C ALA A 26 2.31 3.14 -4.41
N ILE A 27 1.87 2.53 -5.51
CA ILE A 27 0.77 3.04 -6.34
C ILE A 27 -0.53 3.07 -5.53
N THR A 28 -0.89 1.97 -4.87
CA THR A 28 -2.11 1.89 -4.06
C THR A 28 -2.09 2.87 -2.90
N ALA A 29 -0.96 3.00 -2.19
CA ALA A 29 -0.83 3.94 -1.07
C ALA A 29 -1.06 5.38 -1.53
N VAL A 30 -0.47 5.79 -2.65
CA VAL A 30 -0.64 7.14 -3.20
C VAL A 30 -2.08 7.38 -3.64
N LEU A 31 -2.69 6.45 -4.37
CA LEU A 31 -4.07 6.59 -4.83
C LEU A 31 -5.07 6.65 -3.67
N SER A 32 -4.91 5.81 -2.66
CA SER A 32 -5.74 5.83 -1.45
C SER A 32 -5.64 7.18 -0.73
N LEU A 33 -4.43 7.70 -0.55
CA LEU A 33 -4.24 9.03 0.04
C LEU A 33 -4.87 10.14 -0.79
N LEU A 34 -4.71 10.10 -2.11
CA LEU A 34 -5.33 11.06 -3.02
C LEU A 34 -6.85 11.04 -2.87
N VAL A 35 -7.48 9.87 -2.89
CA VAL A 35 -8.94 9.75 -2.70
C VAL A 35 -9.36 10.30 -1.34
N LEU A 36 -8.67 9.95 -0.25
CA LEU A 36 -8.98 10.47 1.08
C LEU A 36 -8.87 12.00 1.15
N VAL A 37 -7.83 12.58 0.53
CA VAL A 37 -7.64 14.05 0.47
C VAL A 37 -8.74 14.71 -0.36
N LEU A 38 -9.11 14.12 -1.49
CA LEU A 38 -10.21 14.61 -2.33
C LEU A 38 -11.52 14.57 -1.53
N LEU A 39 -11.83 13.47 -0.85
CA LEU A 39 -13.03 13.36 -0.01
C LEU A 39 -13.02 14.38 1.12
N ALA A 40 -11.90 14.53 1.83
CA ALA A 40 -11.75 15.49 2.92
C ALA A 40 -11.95 16.94 2.47
N LYS A 41 -11.53 17.29 1.24
CA LYS A 41 -11.69 18.64 0.69
C LYS A 41 -13.07 18.90 0.09
N PHE A 42 -13.56 17.99 -0.75
CA PHE A 42 -14.74 18.25 -1.58
C PHE A 42 -16.04 17.95 -0.85
N THR A 43 -16.05 17.03 0.11
CA THR A 43 -17.28 16.67 0.84
C THR A 43 -17.47 17.49 2.12
N VAL A 44 -18.72 17.84 2.45
CA VAL A 44 -19.05 18.58 3.70
C VAL A 44 -18.68 17.74 4.92
N TRP A 45 -19.04 16.46 4.91
CA TRP A 45 -18.71 15.52 5.99
C TRP A 45 -17.21 15.31 6.15
N GLY A 46 -16.45 15.21 5.05
CA GLY A 46 -15.00 15.07 5.10
C GLY A 46 -14.31 16.27 5.76
N ARG A 47 -14.78 17.50 5.49
CA ARG A 47 -14.30 18.71 6.15
C ARG A 47 -14.62 18.71 7.66
N GLN A 48 -15.80 18.23 8.04
CA GLN A 48 -16.19 18.11 9.45
C GLN A 48 -15.31 17.10 10.19
N TYR A 49 -15.10 15.92 9.59
CA TYR A 49 -14.23 14.89 10.14
C TYR A 49 -12.79 15.43 10.30
N TRP A 50 -12.23 16.04 9.26
CA TRP A 50 -10.87 16.57 9.28
C TRP A 50 -10.66 17.70 10.30
N ARG A 51 -11.72 18.46 10.62
CA ARG A 51 -11.67 19.48 11.67
C ARG A 51 -11.50 18.88 13.07
N ILE A 52 -12.00 17.66 13.29
CA ILE A 52 -11.98 17.00 14.61
C ILE A 52 -10.73 16.12 14.75
N THR A 53 -10.42 15.31 13.74
CA THR A 53 -9.36 14.29 13.79
C THR A 53 -8.05 14.72 13.14
N GLY A 54 -8.05 15.83 12.39
CA GLY A 54 -6.88 16.24 11.60
C GLY A 54 -5.62 16.50 12.44
N ASP A 55 -5.76 16.88 13.71
CA ASP A 55 -4.62 17.15 14.58
C ASP A 55 -3.89 15.87 15.02
N TYR A 56 -4.58 14.72 15.02
CA TYR A 56 -3.96 13.41 15.29
C TYR A 56 -3.01 12.97 14.17
N PHE A 57 -3.35 13.30 12.91
CA PHE A 57 -2.56 12.94 11.73
C PHE A 57 -1.47 13.96 11.38
N LYS A 58 -1.42 15.11 12.08
CA LYS A 58 -0.45 16.18 11.86
C LYS A 58 0.66 16.18 12.92
N GLY A 59 1.84 16.67 12.53
CA GLY A 59 2.99 16.85 13.43
C GLY A 59 3.92 15.64 13.52
N ARG A 60 5.04 15.78 14.26
CA ARG A 60 6.09 14.75 14.34
C ARG A 60 5.64 13.47 15.05
N LYS A 61 4.67 13.57 15.97
CA LYS A 61 4.11 12.41 16.68
C LYS A 61 3.25 11.52 15.78
N SER A 62 2.76 12.03 14.65
CA SER A 62 1.94 11.24 13.72
C SER A 62 2.75 10.30 12.84
N ILE A 63 4.09 10.40 12.84
CA ILE A 63 4.97 9.50 12.07
C ILE A 63 4.71 8.03 12.45
N GLY A 64 4.49 7.73 13.74
CA GLY A 64 4.15 6.38 14.19
C GLY A 64 2.78 5.90 13.68
N VAL A 65 1.80 6.80 13.61
CA VAL A 65 0.47 6.51 13.06
C VAL A 65 0.56 6.17 11.58
N TRP A 66 1.28 7.00 10.82
CA TRP A 66 1.52 6.78 9.39
C TRP A 66 2.34 5.51 9.12
N ALA A 67 3.29 5.17 9.99
CA ALA A 67 4.04 3.92 9.92
C ALA A 67 3.11 2.70 10.10
N TRP A 68 2.18 2.73 11.06
CA TRP A 68 1.21 1.66 11.23
C TRP A 68 0.25 1.55 10.04
N VAL A 69 -0.22 2.66 9.48
CA VAL A 69 -1.04 2.65 8.26
C VAL A 69 -0.28 2.01 7.09
N ALA A 70 1.01 2.34 6.93
CA ALA A 70 1.86 1.74 5.92
C ALA A 70 2.02 0.22 6.12
N VAL A 71 2.25 -0.23 7.36
CA VAL A 71 2.34 -1.66 7.70
C VAL A 71 1.03 -2.39 7.42
N LEU A 72 -0.12 -1.80 7.76
CA LEU A 72 -1.42 -2.40 7.48
C LEU A 72 -1.69 -2.54 5.98
N LEU A 73 -1.36 -1.52 5.17
CA LEU A 73 -1.47 -1.58 3.71
C LEU A 73 -0.53 -2.64 3.11
N LEU A 74 0.67 -2.82 3.67
CA LEU A 74 1.58 -3.86 3.24
C LEU A 74 0.99 -5.25 3.57
N PHE A 75 0.38 -5.39 4.75
CA PHE A 75 -0.25 -6.63 5.19
C PHE A 75 -1.41 -7.08 4.30
N GLU A 76 -2.20 -6.14 3.79
CA GLU A 76 -3.26 -6.43 2.80
C GLU A 76 -2.71 -7.17 1.57
N ILE A 77 -1.56 -6.74 1.04
CA ILE A 77 -0.96 -7.37 -0.15
C ILE A 77 -0.49 -8.80 0.17
N PHE A 78 0.12 -9.00 1.33
CA PHE A 78 0.53 -10.33 1.80
C PHE A 78 -0.67 -11.27 2.00
N VAL A 79 -1.76 -10.77 2.61
CA VAL A 79 -2.98 -11.55 2.86
C VAL A 79 -3.73 -11.83 1.55
N SER A 80 -3.84 -10.84 0.66
CA SER A 80 -4.52 -10.98 -0.63
C SER A 80 -3.86 -12.07 -1.49
N LYS A 81 -2.52 -12.09 -1.58
CA LYS A 81 -1.81 -13.16 -2.29
C LYS A 81 -2.15 -14.57 -1.76
N ARG A 82 -2.52 -14.69 -0.48
CA ARG A 82 -2.93 -15.97 0.13
C ARG A 82 -4.39 -16.34 -0.16
N ALA A 83 -5.25 -15.37 -0.47
CA ALA A 83 -6.68 -15.59 -0.75
C ALA A 83 -6.99 -15.98 -2.20
N TRP A 84 -6.02 -15.87 -3.12
CA TRP A 84 -6.17 -16.17 -4.56
C TRP A 84 -5.30 -17.34 -5.03
N CYS A 85 -4.78 -18.16 -4.12
CA CYS A 85 -4.03 -19.40 -4.40
C CYS A 85 -4.82 -20.63 -3.97
#